data_AF-A0A3S4J2X3-F1
#
_entry.id   AF-A0A3S4J2X3-F1
#
_cell.length_a   1.000
_cell.length_b   1.000
_cell.length_c   1.000
_cell.angle_alpha   90.00
_cell.angle_beta   90.00
_cell.angle_gamma   90.00
#
_symmetry.space_group_name_H-M   'P 1'
#
loop_
_entity.id
_entity.type
_entity.pdbx_description
1 polymer ?
#
loop_
_entity_poly.entity_id
_entity_poly.type
_entity_poly.pdbx_seq_one_letter_code
_entity_poly.pdbx_strand_id
1 'polypeptide(L)' 'MKYSRFVEYKIDEKKGTVQQVWEYGKERGYDFYSPITSVVEYQKDRDTMFGFGGSINLFDVGKPTVGKLE' A
#
# COMPACT_ATOMS: atom_id res chain seq x y z
N MET A 1 9.74 -0.40 -12.89
CA MET A 1 8.91 0.79 -12.58
C MET A 1 8.62 0.79 -11.08
N LYS A 2 8.66 1.95 -10.40
CA LYS A 2 8.37 2.02 -8.95
C LYS A 2 6.86 1.89 -8.70
N TYR A 3 6.48 1.25 -7.61
CA TYR A 3 5.09 1.04 -7.20
C TYR A 3 5.03 0.86 -5.67
N SER A 4 3.84 1.07 -5.11
CA SER A 4 3.52 0.76 -3.72
C SER A 4 2.51 -0.39 -3.67
N ARG A 5 2.45 -1.11 -2.55
CA ARG A 5 1.46 -2.18 -2.34
C ARG A 5 0.86 -2.08 -0.95
N PHE A 6 -0.41 -2.45 -0.85
CA PHE A 6 -0.96 -3.03 0.36
C PHE A 6 -0.67 -4.52 0.32
N VAL A 7 -0.17 -5.08 1.41
CA VAL A 7 0.24 -6.48 1.45
C VAL A 7 -0.06 -7.08 2.80
N GLU A 8 -0.66 -8.26 2.79
CA GLU A 8 -0.96 -9.03 4.00
C GLU A 8 -0.13 -10.31 4.00
N TYR A 9 0.43 -10.62 5.16
CA TYR A 9 1.21 -11.83 5.40
C TYR A 9 0.61 -12.65 6.53
N LYS A 10 0.66 -13.98 6.36
CA LYS A 10 0.47 -14.94 7.43
C LYS A 10 1.83 -15.49 7.85
N ILE A 11 2.14 -15.40 9.14
CA ILE A 11 3.40 -15.87 9.72
C ILE A 11 3.11 -17.12 10.57
N ASP A 12 3.87 -18.20 10.34
CA ASP A 12 3.96 -19.35 11.25
C ASP A 12 5.28 -19.24 12.01
N GLU A 13 5.22 -18.66 13.21
CA GLU A 13 6.40 -18.38 14.04
C GLU A 13 7.10 -19.67 14.51
N LYS A 14 6.35 -20.76 14.71
CA LYS A 14 6.92 -22.05 15.16
C LYS A 14 7.76 -22.69 14.06
N LYS A 15 7.33 -22.56 12.80
CA LYS A 15 8.04 -23.10 11.63
C LYS A 15 9.02 -22.10 11.01
N GLY A 16 8.97 -20.82 11.42
CA GLY A 16 9.77 -19.76 10.83
C GLY A 16 9.41 -19.48 9.38
N THR A 17 8.14 -19.59 9.01
CA THR A 17 7.68 -19.38 7.62
C THR A 17 6.75 -18.18 7.50
N VAL A 18 6.74 -17.58 6.31
CA VAL A 18 5.88 -16.46 5.94
C VAL A 18 5.19 -16.76 4.61
N GLN A 19 3.91 -16.45 4.52
CA GLN A 19 3.11 -16.58 3.30
C GLN A 19 2.43 -15.25 3.01
N GLN A 20 2.64 -14.70 1.82
CA GLN A 20 1.81 -13.59 1.33
C GLN A 20 0.42 -14.14 1.03
N VAL A 21 -0.62 -13.58 1.63
CA VAL A 21 -2.00 -14.07 1.47
C VAL A 21 -2.86 -13.13 0.63
N TRP A 22 -2.47 -11.85 0.53
CA TRP A 22 -3.19 -10.85 -0.25
C TRP A 22 -2.25 -9.70 -0.67
N GLU A 23 -2.50 -9.11 -1.84
CA GLU A 23 -1.85 -7.87 -2.27
C GLU A 23 -2.76 -6.99 -3.14
N TYR A 24 -2.50 -5.69 -3.14
CA TYR A 24 -3.15 -4.71 -4.01
C TYR A 24 -2.19 -3.54 -4.34
N GLY A 25 -2.40 -2.90 -5.50
CA GLY A 25 -1.73 -1.64 -5.87
C GLY A 25 -0.56 -1.78 -6.84
N LYS A 26 0.05 -2.98 -6.96
CA LYS A 26 1.19 -3.23 -7.86
C LYS A 26 0.93 -2.81 -9.31
N GLU A 27 -0.22 -3.21 -9.86
CA GLU A 27 -0.60 -2.93 -11.25
C GLU A 27 -1.02 -1.48 -11.49
N ARG A 28 -1.20 -0.67 -10.43
CA ARG A 28 -1.56 0.75 -10.56
C ARG A 28 -0.36 1.66 -10.81
N GLY A 29 0.86 1.11 -10.72
CA GLY A 29 2.08 1.79 -11.13
C GLY A 29 2.36 3.09 -10.37
N TYR A 30 2.89 4.07 -11.09
CA TYR A 30 3.40 5.31 -10.50
C TYR A 30 2.30 6.22 -9.93
N ASP A 31 1.09 6.18 -10.50
CA ASP A 31 -0.07 6.96 -10.01
C ASP A 31 -0.57 6.51 -8.62
N PHE A 32 -0.08 5.37 -8.14
CA PHE A 32 -0.33 4.83 -6.80
C PHE A 32 0.94 4.81 -5.94
N TYR A 33 2.09 5.21 -6.48
CA TYR A 33 3.36 5.12 -5.78
C TYR A 33 3.51 6.25 -4.75
N SER A 34 3.53 5.87 -3.48
CA SER A 34 3.89 6.75 -2.37
C SER A 34 5.28 6.36 -1.83
N PRO A 35 6.35 7.11 -2.13
CA PRO A 35 7.70 6.82 -1.65
C PRO A 35 7.89 6.91 -0.13
N ILE A 36 7.10 7.71 0.59
CA ILE A 36 7.20 7.92 2.04
C ILE A 36 5.82 8.10 2.68
N THR A 37 5.76 7.93 4.01
CA THR A 37 4.51 7.96 4.78
C THR A 37 3.53 6.90 4.22
N SER A 38 2.25 6.95 4.55
CA SER A 38 1.17 6.01 4.18
C SER A 38 0.82 5.03 5.31
N VAL A 39 -0.40 4.50 5.25
CA VAL A 39 -0.91 3.50 6.19
C VAL A 39 -1.88 2.57 5.48
N VAL A 40 -2.01 1.35 5.99
CA VAL A 40 -3.01 0.37 5.60
C VAL A 40 -3.58 -0.28 6.85
N GLU A 41 -4.90 -0.49 6.89
CA GLU A 41 -5.57 -1.15 8.01
C GLU A 41 -6.78 -1.96 7.54
N TYR A 42 -6.88 -3.21 7.99
CA TYR A 42 -8.03 -4.06 7.70
C TYR A 42 -9.25 -3.67 8.55
N GLN A 43 -10.36 -3.36 7.88
CA GLN A 43 -11.62 -2.94 8.49
C GLN A 43 -12.59 -4.12 8.52
N LYS A 44 -12.76 -4.70 9.71
CA LYS A 44 -13.56 -5.92 9.94
C LYS A 44 -15.06 -5.73 9.73
N ASP A 45 -15.57 -4.52 9.90
CA ASP A 45 -17.00 -4.22 9.81
C ASP A 45 -17.55 -4.35 8.38
N ARG A 46 -16.68 -4.20 7.37
CA ARG A 46 -17.03 -4.23 5.95
C ARG A 46 -16.17 -5.16 5.10
N ASP A 47 -15.24 -5.87 5.71
CA ASP A 47 -14.28 -6.73 5.02
C ASP A 47 -13.49 -5.98 3.92
N THR A 48 -12.99 -4.80 4.28
CA THR A 48 -12.24 -3.92 3.37
C THR A 48 -10.86 -3.61 3.90
N MET A 49 -9.89 -3.40 2.99
CA MET A 49 -8.58 -2.87 3.35
C MET A 49 -8.60 -1.35 3.16
N PHE A 50 -8.57 -0.59 4.25
CA PHE A 50 -8.43 0.87 4.21
C PHE A 50 -6.98 1.22 3.89
N GLY A 51 -6.78 2.16 2.97
CA GLY A 51 -5.48 2.67 2.62
C GLY A 51 -5.41 4.20 2.58
N PHE A 52 -4.26 4.74 2.94
CA PHE A 52 -3.92 6.13 2.64
C PHE A 52 -2.52 6.20 2.05
N GLY A 53 -2.40 6.67 0.80
CA GLY A 53 -1.13 6.98 0.15
C GLY A 53 -0.75 8.43 0.39
N GLY A 54 0.33 8.67 1.15
CA GLY A 54 0.63 10.01 1.68
C GLY A 54 1.50 10.91 0.79
N SER A 55 2.08 10.37 -0.27
CA SER A 55 3.13 11.11 -1.01
C SER A 55 3.13 10.83 -2.52
N ILE A 56 1.95 10.64 -3.13
CA ILE A 56 1.84 10.44 -4.58
C ILE A 56 2.33 11.72 -5.28
N ASN A 57 3.08 11.57 -6.38
CA ASN A 57 3.71 12.66 -7.15
C ASN A 57 4.82 13.44 -6.42
N LEU A 58 5.34 12.98 -5.29
CA LEU A 58 6.34 13.74 -4.50
C LEU A 58 7.55 14.23 -5.31
N PHE A 59 7.96 13.49 -6.34
CA PHE A 59 9.13 13.82 -7.17
C PHE A 59 8.77 14.39 -8.55
N ASP A 60 7.49 14.62 -8.82
CA ASP A 60 7.01 15.15 -10.10
C ASP A 60 7.04 16.68 -10.07
N VAL A 61 8.07 17.27 -10.67
CA VAL A 61 8.19 18.74 -10.78
C VAL A 61 6.96 19.32 -11.47
N GLY A 62 6.31 20.30 -10.81
CA GLY A 62 5.11 20.96 -11.33
C GLY A 62 3.80 20.25 -11.00
N LYS A 63 3.81 19.09 -10.33
CA LYS A 63 2.61 18.48 -9.76
C LYS A 63 2.59 18.65 -8.23
N PRO A 64 1.40 18.83 -7.63
CA PRO A 64 1.28 18.78 -6.18
C PRO A 64 1.51 17.35 -5.66
N THR A 65 2.14 17.24 -4.49
CA THR A 65 2.11 16.00 -3.71
C THR A 65 0.69 15.77 -3.21
N VAL A 66 0.14 14.58 -3.44
CA VAL A 66 -1.26 14.26 -3.10
C VAL A 66 -1.30 13.15 -2.05
N GLY A 67 -2.09 13.40 -1.01
CA GLY A 67 -2.60 12.38 -0.11
C GLY A 67 -3.88 11.76 -0.70
N LYS A 68 -3.96 10.43 -0.78
CA LYS A 68 -5.07 9.74 -1.42
C LYS A 68 -5.63 8.64 -0.52
N LEU A 69 -6.94 8.68 -0.29
CA LEU A 69 -7.70 7.62 0.38
C LEU A 69 -8.03 6.54 -0.64
N GLU A 70 -7.87 5.28 -0.24
CA GLU A 70 -8.04 4.09 -1.08
C GLU A 70 -8.83 3.01 -0.33
#